data_AF-A0A8A6NRL0-F1
#
_entry.id   AF-A0A8A6NRL0-F1
#
_cell.length_a   1.000
_cell.length_b   1.000
_cell.length_c   1.000
_cell.angle_alpha   90.00
_cell.angle_beta   90.00
_cell.angle_gamma   90.00
#
_symmetry.space_group_name_H-M   'P 1'
#
loop_
_entity.id
_entity.type
_entity.pdbx_description
1 polymer ?
#
loop_
_entity_poly.entity_id
_entity_poly.type
_entity_poly.pdbx_seq_one_letter_code
_entity_poly.pdbx_strand_id
1 'polypeptide(L)' 'MAKGKDVRIRVILECISCVRKGANEESTGVSRYSTQKNRHNTPGQLEFKKFCRYCRKHTTHHEIKK' A
#
# COMPACT_ATOMS: atom_id res chain seq x y z
N MET A 1 20.51 -18.62 18.74
CA MET A 1 20.65 -18.27 17.31
C MET A 1 19.89 -16.98 17.06
N ALA A 2 20.59 -15.89 16.73
CA ALA A 2 19.95 -14.60 16.51
C ALA A 2 19.01 -14.71 15.31
N LYS A 3 17.71 -14.50 15.53
CA LYS A 3 16.73 -14.36 14.45
C LYS A 3 17.22 -13.22 13.55
N GLY A 4 17.78 -13.54 12.39
CA GLY A 4 18.23 -12.56 11.42
C GLY A 4 17.10 -11.57 11.20
N LYS A 5 17.35 -10.27 11.44
CA LYS A 5 16.37 -9.22 11.15
C LYS A 5 15.97 -9.39 9.69
N ASP A 6 14.72 -9.78 9.46
CA ASP A 6 14.28 -10.18 8.13
C ASP A 6 14.50 -9.03 7.14
N VAL A 7 15.44 -9.25 6.22
CA VAL A 7 15.87 -8.25 5.24
C VAL A 7 14.71 -7.91 4.31
N ARG A 8 13.79 -8.86 4.08
CA ARG A 8 12.58 -8.70 3.29
C ARG A 8 11.35 -8.57 4.19
N ILE A 9 10.76 -7.40 4.21
CA ILE A 9 9.54 -7.15 4.99
C ILE A 9 8.31 -7.14 4.10
N ARG A 10 7.19 -7.57 4.67
CA ARG A 10 5.88 -7.36 4.07
C ARG A 10 5.46 -5.91 4.31
N VAL A 11 5.07 -5.22 3.23
CA VAL A 11 4.54 -3.86 3.26
C VAL A 11 3.16 -3.81 2.63
N ILE A 12 2.39 -2.81 3.05
CA ILE A 12 1.05 -2.57 2.55
C ILE A 12 1.08 -1.25 1.79
N LEU A 13 0.66 -1.27 0.52
CA LEU A 13 0.47 -0.08 -0.30
C LEU A 13 -1.01 0.28 -0.31
N GLU A 14 -1.34 1.50 0.08
CA GLU A 14 -2.70 2.03 0.12
C GLU A 14 -2.89 3.11 -0.95
N CYS A 15 -4.05 3.09 -1.62
CA CYS A 15 -4.40 4.09 -2.61
C CYS A 15 -4.62 5.46 -1.96
N ILE A 16 -3.91 6.49 -2.45
CA ILE A 16 -4.07 7.87 -1.94
C ILE A 16 -5.38 8.53 -2.40
N SER A 17 -5.91 8.10 -3.55
CA SER A 17 -7.09 8.72 -4.16
C SER A 17 -8.39 8.13 -3.64
N CYS A 18 -8.35 7.04 -2.88
CA CYS A 18 -9.53 6.52 -2.19
C CYS A 18 -9.81 7.45 -1.01
N VAL A 19 -10.79 8.33 -1.16
CA VAL A 19 -11.21 9.18 -0.04
C VAL A 19 -12.03 8.31 0.91
N ARG A 20 -11.69 8.29 2.21
CA ARG A 20 -12.57 7.78 3.27
C ARG A 20 -13.77 8.72 3.47
N LYS A 21 -14.47 9.08 2.39
CA LYS A 21 -15.71 9.84 2.47
C LYS A 21 -16.75 8.91 3.04
N GLY A 22 -16.97 9.04 4.35
CA GLY A 22 -18.11 8.44 5.01
C GLY A 22 -19.40 8.95 4.39
N ALA A 23 -20.40 8.06 4.39
CA ALA A 23 -21.79 8.30 4.04
C ALA A 23 -22.04 8.65 2.56
N ASN A 24 -22.67 7.70 1.88
CA ASN A 24 -23.36 7.76 0.58
C ASN A 24 -22.56 7.27 -0.63
N GLU A 25 -22.98 6.09 -1.10
CA GLU A 25 -22.83 5.53 -2.44
C GLU A 25 -21.52 4.77 -2.79
N GLU A 26 -21.66 3.44 -2.75
CA GLU A 26 -20.95 2.40 -3.55
C GLU A 26 -19.40 2.37 -3.58
N SER A 27 -18.70 2.94 -2.59
CA SER A 27 -17.25 2.70 -2.45
C SER A 27 -16.87 2.36 -1.02
N THR A 28 -17.32 1.17 -0.57
CA THR A 28 -17.22 0.66 0.80
C THR A 28 -15.78 0.35 1.28
N GLY A 29 -14.72 0.75 0.56
CA GLY A 29 -13.36 0.41 0.97
C GLY A 29 -12.23 1.15 0.27
N VAL A 30 -11.03 0.99 0.82
CA VAL A 30 -9.78 1.49 0.27
C VAL A 30 -9.01 0.35 -0.40
N SER A 31 -8.47 0.58 -1.59
CA SER A 31 -7.64 -0.42 -2.29
C SER A 31 -6.30 -0.58 -1.59
N ARG A 32 -5.98 -1.81 -1.18
CA ARG A 32 -4.74 -2.17 -0.50
C ARG A 32 -4.04 -3.32 -1.20
N TYR A 33 -2.74 -3.17 -1.41
CA TYR A 33 -1.87 -4.21 -1.94
C TYR A 33 -0.87 -4.66 -0.90
N SER A 34 -0.65 -5.97 -0.81
CA SER A 34 0.38 -6.56 0.04
C SER A 34 1.57 -6.93 -0.84
N THR A 35 2.71 -6.28 -0.63
CA THR A 35 3.96 -6.60 -1.34
C THR A 35 5.08 -6.86 -0.34
N GLN A 36 6.22 -7.34 -0.85
CA GLN A 36 7.44 -7.47 -0.06
C GLN A 36 8.43 -6.40 -0.50
N LYS A 37 9.17 -5.81 0.43
CA LYS A 37 10.29 -4.92 0.13
C LYS A 37 11.54 -5.34 0.89
N ASN A 38 12.68 -5.14 0.26
CA ASN A 38 13.97 -5.29 0.92
C ASN A 38 14.34 -3.97 1.62
N ARG A 39 14.42 -3.98 2.96
CA ARG A 39 14.74 -2.77 3.76
C ARG A 39 16.14 -2.24 3.48
N HIS A 40 17.09 -3.10 3.11
CA HIS A 40 18.48 -2.70 2.88
C HIS A 40 18.64 -2.00 1.53
N ASN A 41 18.05 -2.58 0.48
CA ASN A 41 18.17 -2.03 -0.88
C ASN A 41 17.26 -0.83 -1.09
N THR A 42 16.10 -0.78 -0.41
CA THR A 42 15.11 0.28 -0.58
C THR A 42 14.62 0.78 0.78
N PRO A 43 15.41 1.66 1.44
CA PRO A 43 15.06 2.20 2.75
C PRO A 43 13.89 3.20 2.70
N GLY A 44 13.62 3.79 1.53
CA GLY A 44 12.54 4.75 1.32
C GLY A 44 11.13 4.15 1.40
N GLN A 45 10.12 5.03 1.37
CA GLN A 45 8.73 4.63 1.16
C GLN A 45 8.53 4.20 -0.29
N LEU A 46 7.76 3.14 -0.49
CA LEU A 46 7.41 2.68 -1.83
C LEU A 46 6.16 3.39 -2.33
N GLU A 47 6.24 3.87 -3.56
CA GLU A 47 5.13 4.48 -4.30
C GLU A 47 5.00 3.79 -5.66
N PHE A 48 3.84 3.18 -5.92
CA PHE A 48 3.59 2.52 -7.19
C PHE A 48 2.26 2.94 -7.78
N LYS A 49 2.23 3.18 -9.09
CA LYS A 49 0.98 3.30 -9.84
C LYS A 49 0.38 1.91 -10.00
N LYS A 50 -0.74 1.66 -9.33
CA LYS A 50 -1.50 0.40 -9.41
C LYS A 50 -2.96 0.70 -9.69
N PHE A 51 -3.66 -0.28 -10.23
CA PHE A 51 -5.08 -0.15 -10.50
C PHE A 51 -5.83 -0.05 -9.17
N CYS A 52 -6.79 0.86 -9.05
CA CYS A 52 -7.67 0.90 -7.89
C CYS A 52 -9.05 0.40 -8.30
N ARG A 53 -9.55 -0.67 -7.65
CA ARG A 53 -10.89 -1.22 -7.92
C ARG A 53 -12.00 -0.20 -7.65
N TYR A 54 -11.82 0.64 -6.64
CA TYR A 54 -12.83 1.64 -6.22
C TYR A 54 -12.82 2.88 -7.12
N CYS A 55 -11.64 3.37 -7.50
CA CYS A 55 -11.53 4.53 -8.39
C CYS A 55 -11.64 4.16 -9.88
N ARG A 56 -11.66 2.86 -10.21
CA ARG A 56 -11.67 2.28 -11.57
C ARG A 56 -10.59 2.85 -12.50
N LYS A 57 -9.47 3.30 -11.94
CA LYS A 57 -8.34 3.92 -12.66
C LYS A 57 -7.02 3.57 -11.99
N HIS A 58 -5.92 3.74 -12.73
CA HIS A 58 -4.57 3.64 -12.17
C HIS A 58 -4.29 4.85 -11.28
N THR A 59 -4.03 4.60 -10.01
CA THR A 59 -3.74 5.62 -9.00
C THR A 59 -2.42 5.29 -8.31
N THR A 60 -1.79 6.32 -7.73
CA THR A 60 -0.60 6.11 -6.91
C THR A 60 -1.01 5.46 -5.59
N HIS A 61 -0.33 4.36 -5.25
CA HIS A 61 -0.47 3.69 -3.97
C HIS A 61 0.81 3.89 -3.17
N HIS A 62 0.68 4.38 -1.94
CA HIS A 62 1.79 4.69 -1.05
C HIS A 62 1.91 3.64 0.05
N GLU A 63 3.14 3.35 0.44
CA GLU A 63 3.41 2.50 1.59
C GLU A 63 2.87 3.09 2.89
N ILE A 64 2.07 2.28 3.61
CA ILE A 64 1.66 2.58 4.97
C ILE A 64 2.67 2.01 5.95
N LYS A 65 3.15 2.88 6.84
CA LYS A 65 3.86 2.46 8.06
C LYS A 65 2.82 1.94 9.04
N LYS A 66 3.00 0.70 9.48
CA LYS A 66 2.25 0.13 10.60
C LYS A 66 2.94 0.45 11.91
#